data_AF-A0A376C061-F1
#
_entry.id   AF-A0A376C061-F1
#
_cell.length_a   1.000
_cell.length_b   1.000
_cell.length_c   1.000
_cell.angle_alpha   90.00
_cell.angle_beta   90.00
_cell.angle_gamma   90.00
#
_symmetry.space_group_name_H-M   'P 1'
#
loop_
_entity.id
_entity.type
_entity.pdbx_description
1 polymer ?
#
loop_
_entity_poly.entity_id
_entity_poly.type
_entity_poly.pdbx_seq_one_letter_code
_entity_poly.pdbx_strand_id
1 'polypeptide(L)'
;MEDYKELMKDLLLRYYSVEGEGKKLHRSTFDIFKMCHGIIPTHPITEHDAYEVMQELGFQIEQKIIYEKVCIFEGDEEAGVPSEYDEVETERIFLWVLYEK
;
A
#
# COMPACT_ATOMS: atom_id res chain seq x y z
N MET A 1 -9.39 25.30 -16.59
CA MET A 1 -9.86 24.50 -15.44
C MET A 1 -8.73 23.55 -15.16
N GLU A 2 -8.10 23.67 -14.00
CA GLU A 2 -6.96 22.83 -13.61
C GLU A 2 -7.47 21.40 -13.48
N ASP A 3 -6.84 20.46 -14.18
CA ASP A 3 -7.19 19.06 -14.10
C ASP A 3 -6.88 18.61 -12.66
N TYR A 4 -7.87 18.05 -11.96
CA TYR A 4 -7.69 17.59 -10.57
C TYR A 4 -6.58 16.53 -10.49
N LYS A 5 -6.26 15.84 -11.59
CA LYS A 5 -5.12 14.92 -11.70
C LYS A 5 -3.79 15.63 -11.54
N GLU A 6 -3.61 16.85 -12.04
CA GLU A 6 -2.38 17.62 -11.81
C GLU A 6 -2.20 17.96 -10.34
N LEU A 7 -3.29 18.32 -9.64
CA LEU A 7 -3.23 18.52 -8.19
C LEU A 7 -2.92 17.21 -7.43
N MET A 8 -3.48 16.08 -7.87
CA MET A 8 -3.13 14.77 -7.31
C MET A 8 -1.63 14.49 -7.48
N LYS A 9 -1.08 14.74 -8.66
CA LYS A 9 0.34 14.56 -8.97
C LYS A 9 1.23 15.41 -8.06
N ASP A 10 0.93 16.70 -7.96
CA ASP A 10 1.67 17.63 -7.12
C ASP A 10 1.66 17.23 -5.64
N LEU A 11 0.50 16.80 -5.12
CA LEU A 11 0.38 16.35 -3.75
C LEU A 11 1.16 15.05 -3.51
N LEU A 12 1.04 14.07 -4.41
CA LEU A 12 1.78 12.81 -4.29
C LEU A 12 3.28 13.04 -4.33
N LEU A 13 3.78 13.81 -5.29
CA LEU A 13 5.21 14.11 -5.42
C LEU A 13 5.74 15.02 -4.31
N ARG A 14 4.89 15.76 -3.59
CA ARG A 14 5.30 16.55 -2.43
C ARG A 14 5.71 15.69 -1.24
N TYR A 15 4.96 14.61 -0.98
CA TYR A 15 5.16 13.77 0.20
C TYR A 15 5.88 12.46 -0.10
N TYR A 16 5.86 12.01 -1.36
CA TYR A 16 6.43 10.73 -1.78
C TYR A 16 7.36 10.88 -2.96
N SER A 17 8.31 9.96 -3.08
CA SER A 17 9.13 9.75 -4.27
C SER A 17 8.93 8.36 -4.84
N VAL A 18 9.17 8.25 -6.15
CA VAL A 18 9.16 7.00 -6.92
C VAL A 18 10.30 6.08 -6.47
N GLU A 19 11.43 6.67 -6.12
CA GLU A 19 12.63 5.99 -5.62
C GLU A 19 13.23 6.81 -4.47
N GLY A 20 13.94 6.17 -3.54
CA GLY A 20 14.66 6.88 -2.48
C GLY A 20 15.06 6.02 -1.28
N GLU A 21 15.77 6.64 -0.35
CA GLU A 21 16.19 6.04 0.93
C GLU A 21 15.15 6.22 2.05
N GLY A 22 14.06 6.94 1.77
CA GLY A 22 12.95 7.12 2.68
C GLY A 22 12.25 5.81 3.06
N LYS A 23 11.30 5.89 3.99
CA LYS A 23 10.53 4.72 4.40
C LYS A 23 9.73 4.17 3.22
N LYS A 24 10.03 2.93 2.81
CA LYS A 24 9.29 2.20 1.78
C LYS A 24 7.90 1.83 2.30
N LEU A 25 6.87 2.29 1.59
CA LEU A 25 5.48 2.00 1.84
C LEU A 25 4.88 1.22 0.67
N HIS A 26 3.98 0.31 1.01
CA HIS A 26 3.14 -0.37 0.03
C HIS A 26 1.69 0.11 0.20
N ARG A 27 1.05 0.49 -0.91
CA ARG A 27 -0.34 1.00 -0.92
C ARG A 27 -1.11 0.41 -2.08
N SER A 28 -2.38 0.07 -1.84
CA SER A 28 -3.28 -0.31 -2.92
C SER A 28 -3.74 0.93 -3.68
N THR A 29 -4.24 0.77 -4.91
CA THR A 29 -4.88 1.87 -5.66
C THR A 29 -6.02 2.51 -4.85
N PHE A 30 -6.78 1.70 -4.10
CA PHE A 30 -7.83 2.19 -3.24
C PHE A 30 -7.32 3.08 -2.09
N ASP A 31 -6.15 2.75 -1.51
CA ASP A 31 -5.54 3.61 -0.49
C ASP A 31 -5.09 4.94 -1.09
N ILE A 32 -4.50 4.93 -2.29
CA ILE A 32 -4.13 6.16 -3.02
C ILE A 32 -5.38 7.00 -3.32
N PHE A 33 -6.44 6.37 -3.80
CA PHE A 33 -7.73 7.03 -4.04
C PHE A 33 -8.28 7.71 -2.77
N LYS A 34 -8.25 7.02 -1.62
CA LYS A 34 -8.65 7.59 -0.33
C LYS A 34 -7.82 8.80 0.09
N MET A 35 -6.52 8.80 -0.20
CA MET A 35 -5.64 9.94 0.10
C MET A 35 -6.06 11.21 -0.67
N CYS A 36 -6.75 11.05 -1.80
CA CYS A 36 -7.25 12.15 -2.63
C CYS A 36 -8.62 12.69 -2.21
N HIS A 37 -9.26 12.17 -1.16
CA HIS A 37 -10.59 12.62 -0.71
C HIS A 37 -10.65 14.10 -0.26
N GLY A 38 -9.51 14.72 0.02
CA GLY A 38 -9.42 16.16 0.33
C GLY A 38 -9.47 17.08 -0.90
N ILE A 39 -9.41 16.53 -2.11
CA ILE A 39 -9.45 17.27 -3.37
C ILE A 39 -10.91 17.52 -3.75
N ILE A 40 -11.24 18.74 -4.19
CA ILE A 40 -12.56 19.10 -4.70
C ILE A 40 -12.49 19.15 -6.23
N PRO A 41 -12.83 18.05 -6.93
CA PRO A 41 -12.74 17.98 -8.38
C PRO A 41 -14.01 18.53 -9.04
N THR A 42 -13.95 18.79 -10.35
CA THR A 42 -15.13 19.13 -11.15
C THR A 42 -15.98 17.90 -11.53
N HIS A 43 -15.39 16.71 -11.47
CA HIS A 43 -16.05 15.41 -11.64
C HIS A 43 -15.56 14.46 -10.54
N PRO A 44 -16.37 13.49 -10.08
CA PRO A 44 -15.93 12.57 -9.04
C PRO A 44 -14.61 11.87 -9.40
N ILE A 45 -13.64 11.90 -8.49
CA ILE A 45 -12.41 11.12 -8.61
C ILE A 45 -12.78 9.64 -8.46
N THR A 46 -12.19 8.79 -9.28
CA THR A 46 -12.34 7.33 -9.25
C THR A 46 -11.03 6.64 -8.88
N GLU A 47 -11.10 5.35 -8.53
CA GLU A 47 -9.90 4.53 -8.36
C GLU A 47 -9.07 4.43 -9.66
N HIS A 48 -9.72 4.52 -10.82
CA HIS A 48 -9.04 4.53 -12.11
C HIS A 48 -8.17 5.78 -12.27
N ASP A 49 -8.65 6.95 -11.83
CA ASP A 49 -7.88 8.19 -11.88
C ASP A 49 -6.64 8.11 -10.99
N ALA A 50 -6.76 7.51 -9.79
CA ALA A 50 -5.62 7.25 -8.93
C ALA A 50 -4.60 6.30 -9.58
N TYR A 51 -5.08 5.25 -10.26
CA TYR A 51 -4.23 4.33 -11.02
C TYR A 51 -3.47 5.05 -12.14
N GLU A 52 -4.16 5.85 -12.97
CA GLU A 52 -3.55 6.60 -14.07
C GLU A 52 -2.50 7.59 -13.55
N VAL A 53 -2.80 8.35 -12.50
CA VAL A 53 -1.85 9.29 -11.90
C VAL A 53 -0.59 8.56 -11.42
N MET A 54 -0.73 7.43 -10.74
CA MET A 54 0.43 6.67 -10.26
C MET A 54 1.28 6.11 -11.42
N GLN A 55 0.64 5.65 -12.51
CA GLN A 55 1.34 5.24 -13.73
C GLN A 55 2.10 6.42 -14.38
N GLU A 56 1.45 7.57 -14.56
CA GLU A 56 2.03 8.74 -15.20
C GLU A 56 3.23 9.30 -14.42
N LEU A 57 3.17 9.23 -13.09
CA LEU A 57 4.28 9.62 -12.22
C LEU A 57 5.43 8.61 -12.18
N GLY A 58 5.23 7.40 -12.73
CA GLY A 58 6.26 6.36 -12.79
C GLY A 58 6.43 5.56 -11.50
N PHE A 59 5.50 5.63 -10.55
CA PHE A 59 5.52 4.75 -9.37
C PHE A 59 5.47 3.28 -9.79
N GLN A 60 6.17 2.43 -9.06
CA GLN A 60 6.28 1.01 -9.39
C GLN A 60 5.26 0.18 -8.60
N ILE A 61 4.83 -0.93 -9.18
CA ILE A 61 4.05 -1.96 -8.49
C ILE A 61 4.99 -3.12 -8.16
N GLU A 62 5.00 -3.54 -6.89
CA GLU A 62 5.73 -4.72 -6.44
C GLU A 62 4.79 -5.76 -5.84
N GLN A 63 5.21 -7.02 -5.91
CA GLN A 63 4.55 -8.11 -5.21
C GLN A 63 4.96 -8.07 -3.73
N LYS A 64 3.95 -7.98 -2.85
CA LYS A 64 4.11 -8.14 -1.42
C LYS A 64 3.54 -9.49 -0.99
N ILE A 65 4.34 -10.26 -0.27
CA ILE A 65 3.93 -11.51 0.36
C ILE A 65 3.38 -11.19 1.75
N ILE A 66 2.20 -11.72 2.06
CA ILE A 66 1.54 -11.61 3.36
C ILE A 66 1.77 -12.93 4.10
N TYR A 67 2.21 -12.81 5.34
CA TYR A 67 2.43 -13.94 6.24
C TYR A 67 1.49 -13.81 7.42
N GLU A 68 0.92 -14.93 7.84
CA GLU A 68 0.16 -15.02 9.08
C GLU A 68 0.85 -15.98 10.05
N LYS A 69 0.75 -15.65 11.34
CA LYS A 69 1.30 -16.48 12.41
C LYS A 69 0.27 -17.55 12.76
N VAL A 70 0.55 -18.79 12.37
CA VAL A 70 -0.33 -19.94 12.59
C VAL A 70 0.22 -20.79 13.72
N CYS A 71 -0.65 -21.24 14.64
CA CYS A 71 -0.25 -22.20 15.66
C CYS A 71 -0.07 -23.57 15.02
N ILE A 72 1.16 -24.09 15.06
CA ILE A 72 1.50 -25.39 14.48
C ILE A 72 1.51 -26.50 15.53
N PHE A 73 1.59 -26.12 16.80
CA PHE A 73 1.49 -27.02 17.94
C PHE A 73 0.89 -26.25 19.11
N GLU A 74 -0.25 -26.73 19.61
CA GLU A 74 -0.99 -26.04 20.68
C GLU A 74 -0.26 -26.08 22.04
N GLY A 75 0.74 -26.95 22.19
CA GLY A 75 1.40 -27.18 23.48
C GLY A 75 0.64 -28.18 24.34
N ASP A 76 1.14 -28.37 25.57
CA ASP A 76 0.49 -29.12 26.63
C ASP A 76 0.70 -28.34 27.93
N GLU A 77 -0.34 -27.63 28.35
CA GLU A 77 -0.29 -26.76 29.53
C GLU A 77 -0.12 -27.56 30.83
N GLU A 78 -0.63 -28.79 30.90
CA GLU A 78 -0.48 -29.67 32.07
C GLU A 78 0.96 -30.21 32.19
N ALA A 79 1.61 -30.46 31.06
CA ALA A 79 3.00 -30.88 30.99
C ALA A 79 4.01 -29.71 30.96
N GLY A 80 3.55 -28.46 30.95
CA GLY A 80 4.39 -27.26 30.87
C GLY A 80 5.08 -27.06 29.51
N VAL A 81 4.52 -27.65 28.45
CA VAL A 81 5.01 -27.54 27.08
C VAL A 81 4.31 -26.37 26.37
N PRO A 82 5.04 -25.34 25.90
CA PRO A 82 4.43 -24.17 25.29
C PRO A 82 3.93 -24.44 23.87
N SER A 83 3.00 -23.60 23.39
CA SER A 83 2.56 -23.61 22.00
C SER A 83 3.65 -23.09 21.06
N GLU A 84 3.75 -23.70 19.88
CA GLU A 84 4.64 -23.27 18.80
C GLU A 84 3.85 -22.66 17.65
N TYR A 85 4.45 -21.65 17.02
CA TYR A 85 3.85 -20.90 15.93
C TYR A 85 4.86 -20.77 14.80
N ASP A 86 4.34 -20.81 13.57
CA ASP A 86 5.13 -20.59 12.37
C ASP A 86 4.52 -19.46 11.52
N GLU A 87 5.34 -18.85 10.67
CA GLU A 87 4.89 -17.85 9.70
C GLU A 87 4.58 -18.55 8.38
N VAL A 88 3.30 -18.62 8.04
CA VAL A 88 2.84 -19.25 6.81
C VAL A 88 2.49 -18.15 5.82
N GLU A 89 3.01 -18.26 4.59
CA GLU A 89 2.58 -17.40 3.49
C GLU A 89 1.09 -17.66 3.19
N THR A 90 0.27 -16.61 3.29
CA THR A 90 -1.18 -16.70 3.07
C THR A 90 -1.62 -16.05 1.76
N GLU A 91 -0.96 -14.96 1.35
CA GLU A 91 -1.36 -14.20 0.17
C GLU A 91 -0.17 -13.54 -0.52
N ARG A 92 -0.32 -13.30 -1.83
CA ARG A 92 0.56 -12.39 -2.58
C ARG A 92 -0.27 -11.33 -3.27
N ILE A 93 0.02 -10.07 -2.99
CA ILE A 93 -0.72 -8.92 -3.52
C ILE A 93 0.21 -7.96 -4.25
N PHE A 94 -0.27 -7.32 -5.31
CA PHE A 94 0.46 -6.29 -6.04
C PHE A 94 0.09 -4.92 -5.51
N LEU A 95 1.07 -4.15 -5.06
CA LEU A 95 0.88 -2.84 -4.43
C LEU A 95 1.83 -1.81 -5.01
N TRP A 96 1.39 -0.56 -5.04
CA TRP A 96 2.25 0.58 -5.35
C TRP A 96 3.32 0.74 -4.27
N VAL A 97 4.53 1.00 -4.72
CA VAL A 97 5.68 1.33 -3.88
C VAL A 97 5.81 2.84 -3.81
N LEU A 98 5.83 3.39 -2.60
CA LEU A 98 6.07 4.80 -2.35
C LEU A 98 7.20 4.95 -1.34
N TYR A 99 8.05 5.96 -1.50
CA TYR A 99 9.08 6.31 -0.53
C TYR A 99 8.71 7.64 0.13
N GLU A 100 8.58 7.68 1.46
CA GLU A 100 8.32 8.94 2.19
C GLU A 100 9.51 9.90 2.08
N LYS A 101 9.24 11.18 1.81
CA LYS A 101 10.24 12.26 1.79
C LYS A 101 10.45 12.89 3.17
#